data_AF-A0A943BEU3-F1
#
_entry.id   AF-A0A943BEU3-F1
#
_cell.length_a   1.000
_cell.length_b   1.000
_cell.length_c   1.000
_cell.angle_alpha   90.00
_cell.angle_beta   90.00
_cell.angle_gamma   90.00
#
_symmetry.space_group_name_H-M   'P 1'
#
loop_
_entity.id
_entity.type
_entity.pdbx_description
1 polymer ?
#
loop_
_entity_poly.entity_id
_entity_poly.type
_entity_poly.pdbx_seq_one_letter_code
_entity_poly.pdbx_strand_id
1 'polypeptide(L)'
;MTDNVFDQAINYCDIVGGDYIIVTNGIEIEMAAYDEKTDSYIVLNEILQYREMLNQEYSLPEVPKENFERFSITELENQEKIEEYSEMGTWIFGQDTPPWILDTNICRQFLPSDVR
;
A
#
# COMPACT_ATOMS: atom_id res chain seq x y z
N MET A 1 -3.63 15.64 7.26
CA MET A 1 -2.54 15.39 8.23
C MET A 1 -1.38 14.68 7.54
N THR A 2 -0.23 14.46 8.18
CA THR A 2 0.91 13.70 7.59
C THR A 2 0.91 12.28 8.16
N ASP A 3 1.17 11.27 7.34
CA ASP A 3 1.16 9.84 7.72
C ASP A 3 1.99 9.55 8.99
N ASN A 4 3.12 10.24 9.14
CA ASN A 4 4.00 10.12 10.31
C ASN A 4 3.33 10.47 11.66
N VAL A 5 2.35 11.38 11.68
CA VAL A 5 1.62 11.72 12.92
C VAL A 5 0.64 10.61 13.30
N PHE A 6 0.06 9.96 12.29
CA PHE A 6 -0.89 8.88 12.47
C PHE A 6 -0.18 7.62 12.98
N ASP A 7 0.98 7.30 12.41
CA ASP A 7 1.84 6.20 12.88
C ASP A 7 2.26 6.38 14.34
N GLN A 8 2.57 7.61 14.74
CA GLN A 8 2.89 7.90 16.14
C GLN A 8 1.69 7.67 17.06
N ALA A 9 0.49 8.07 16.64
CA ALA A 9 -0.73 7.84 17.41
C ALA A 9 -1.07 6.35 17.55
N ILE A 10 -0.87 5.57 16.47
CA ILE A 10 -1.02 4.10 16.47
C ILE A 10 -0.09 3.46 17.50
N ASN A 11 1.20 3.80 17.46
CA ASN A 11 2.18 3.25 18.39
C ASN A 11 1.82 3.51 19.87
N TYR A 12 1.26 4.69 20.18
CA TYR A 12 0.78 4.95 21.54
C TYR A 12 -0.45 4.11 21.89
N CYS A 13 -1.37 3.94 20.95
CA CYS A 13 -2.59 3.16 21.15
C CYS A 13 -2.28 1.68 21.37
N ASP A 14 -1.33 1.12 20.63
CA ASP A 14 -0.90 -0.28 20.77
C ASP A 14 -0.27 -0.56 22.13
N ILE A 15 0.49 0.39 22.68
CA ILE A 15 1.05 0.27 24.03
C ILE A 15 -0.05 0.28 25.10
N VAL A 16 -1.08 1.10 24.91
CA VAL A 16 -2.18 1.25 25.88
C VAL A 16 -3.25 0.15 25.69
N GLY A 17 -3.28 -0.50 24.53
CA GLY A 17 -4.31 -1.47 24.15
C GLY A 17 -5.66 -0.80 23.90
N GLY A 18 -5.67 0.34 23.21
CA GLY A 18 -6.89 1.07 22.86
C GLY A 18 -7.50 0.58 21.54
N ASP A 19 -8.83 0.46 21.50
CA ASP A 19 -9.54 0.04 20.28
C ASP A 19 -9.75 1.18 19.26
N TYR A 20 -9.57 2.43 19.69
CA TYR A 20 -9.88 3.62 18.91
C TYR A 20 -8.82 4.70 19.07
N ILE A 21 -8.53 5.39 17.97
CA ILE A 21 -7.60 6.52 17.91
C ILE A 21 -8.34 7.74 17.38
N ILE A 22 -8.10 8.89 17.99
CA ILE A 22 -8.60 10.19 17.51
C ILE A 22 -7.39 11.11 17.34
N VAL A 23 -7.20 11.64 16.13
CA VAL A 23 -6.17 12.62 15.82
C VAL A 23 -6.84 13.92 15.41
N THR A 24 -6.42 15.05 15.99
CA THR A 24 -6.98 16.36 15.63
C THR A 24 -5.89 17.43 15.53
N ASN A 25 -6.04 18.32 14.55
CA ASN A 25 -5.24 19.53 14.42
C ASN A 25 -5.99 20.79 14.93
N GLY A 26 -7.17 20.60 15.55
CA GLY A 26 -8.05 21.66 16.03
C GLY A 26 -9.05 22.21 14.99
N ILE A 27 -8.91 21.86 13.72
CA ILE A 27 -9.84 22.20 12.63
C ILE A 27 -10.50 20.93 12.09
N GLU A 28 -9.70 19.89 11.89
CA GLU A 28 -10.09 18.58 11.41
C GLU A 28 -9.89 17.55 12.53
N ILE A 29 -10.80 16.57 12.56
CA ILE A 29 -10.76 15.44 13.47
C ILE A 29 -10.89 14.20 12.61
N GLU A 30 -9.91 13.31 12.72
CA GLU A 30 -9.90 12.00 12.07
C GLU A 30 -9.96 10.95 13.18
N MET A 31 -10.86 9.97 13.03
CA MET A 31 -11.03 8.87 13.96
C MET A 31 -10.71 7.56 13.26
N ALA A 32 -10.09 6.62 13.96
CA ALA A 32 -9.79 5.30 13.46
C ALA A 32 -10.15 4.24 14.48
N ALA A 33 -10.58 3.08 14.00
CA ALA A 33 -10.88 1.92 14.81
C ALA A 33 -9.94 0.77 14.44
N TYR A 34 -9.52 0.01 15.44
CA TYR A 34 -8.75 -1.20 15.24
C TYR A 34 -9.65 -2.30 14.65
N ASP A 35 -9.22 -2.94 13.56
CA ASP A 35 -9.86 -4.14 13.01
C ASP A 35 -8.97 -5.36 13.22
N GLU A 36 -9.45 -6.31 14.04
CA GLU A 36 -8.76 -7.57 14.32
C GLU A 36 -8.52 -8.42 13.07
N LYS A 37 -9.33 -8.25 12.01
CA LYS A 37 -9.21 -9.07 10.79
C LYS A 37 -8.03 -8.68 9.93
N THR A 38 -7.75 -7.38 9.85
CA THR A 38 -6.65 -6.83 9.06
C THR A 38 -5.43 -6.51 9.91
N ASP A 39 -5.54 -6.62 11.24
CA ASP A 39 -4.51 -6.27 12.21
C ASP A 39 -4.01 -4.83 11.99
N SER A 40 -4.96 -3.92 11.77
CA SER A 40 -4.66 -2.53 11.40
C SER A 40 -5.78 -1.57 11.81
N TYR A 41 -5.42 -0.30 11.98
CA TYR A 41 -6.40 0.77 12.23
C TYR A 41 -6.96 1.29 10.91
N ILE A 42 -8.28 1.31 10.82
CA ILE A 42 -9.01 1.82 9.65
C ILE A 42 -9.64 3.15 10.01
N VAL A 43 -9.38 4.16 9.19
CA VAL A 43 -9.98 5.50 9.33
C VAL A 43 -11.48 5.42 9.10
N LEU A 44 -12.26 6.00 10.01
CA LEU A 44 -13.71 6.08 9.94
C LEU A 44 -14.12 7.34 9.18
N ASN A 45 -15.23 7.26 8.45
CA ASN A 45 -15.81 8.40 7.74
C ASN A 45 -16.45 9.43 8.69
N GLU A 46 -16.81 9.00 9.89
CA GLU A 46 -17.51 9.81 10.88
C GLU A 46 -16.90 9.66 12.27
N ILE A 47 -17.13 10.67 13.11
CA ILE A 47 -16.70 10.67 14.50
C ILE A 47 -17.77 9.96 15.32
N LEU A 48 -17.42 8.82 15.90
CA LEU A 48 -18.34 8.04 16.72
C LEU A 48 -18.62 8.74 18.05
N GLN A 49 -19.86 8.70 18.49
CA GLN A 49 -20.23 9.04 19.85
C GLN A 49 -19.85 7.90 20.80
N TYR A 50 -19.66 8.23 22.08
CA TYR A 50 -19.29 7.25 23.10
C TYR A 50 -20.22 6.03 23.17
N ARG A 51 -21.52 6.23 22.95
CA ARG A 51 -22.49 5.13 22.92
C ARG A 51 -22.28 4.19 21.74
N GLU A 52 -21.92 4.73 20.58
CA GLU A 52 -21.67 3.97 19.35
C GLU A 52 -20.35 3.21 19.46
N MET A 53 -19.32 3.79 20.10
CA MET A 53 -18.07 3.12 20.43
C MET A 53 -18.31 1.89 21.32
N LEU A 54 -19.17 1.99 22.34
CA LEU A 54 -19.48 0.87 23.23
C LEU A 54 -20.21 -0.27 22.53
N ASN A 55 -21.09 0.06 21.59
CA ASN A 55 -21.89 -0.91 20.85
C ASN A 55 -21.18 -1.43 19.59
N GLN A 56 -20.00 -0.88 19.25
CA GLN A 56 -19.30 -1.13 17.98
C GLN A 56 -20.20 -0.89 16.76
N GLU A 57 -21.10 0.10 16.85
CA GLU A 57 -22.02 0.47 15.79
C GLU A 57 -21.33 1.44 14.82
N TYR A 58 -20.42 0.93 13.99
CA TYR A 58 -19.74 1.73 12.97
C TYR A 58 -19.58 0.96 11.67
N SER A 59 -19.64 1.71 10.56
CA SER A 59 -19.36 1.16 9.23
C SER A 59 -17.91 1.44 8.88
N LEU A 60 -17.13 0.39 8.67
CA LEU A 60 -15.81 0.51 8.07
C LEU A 60 -16.00 0.93 6.61
N PRO A 61 -15.30 1.97 6.12
CA PRO A 61 -15.36 2.31 4.71
C PRO A 61 -14.91 1.11 3.87
N GLU A 62 -15.68 0.80 2.83
CA GLU A 62 -15.24 -0.17 1.83
C GLU A 62 -14.04 0.44 1.12
N VAL A 63 -12.83 -0.03 1.45
CA VAL A 63 -11.65 0.29 0.67
C VAL A 63 -11.89 -0.32 -0.71
N PRO A 64 -12.04 0.48 -1.79
CA PRO A 64 -12.14 -0.08 -3.12
C PRO A 64 -10.88 -0.91 -3.32
N LYS A 65 -11.04 -2.21 -3.55
CA LYS A 65 -9.92 -3.02 -4.00
C LYS A 65 -9.51 -2.46 -5.34
N GLU A 66 -8.43 -1.69 -5.35
CA GLU A 66 -7.69 -1.44 -6.57
C GLU A 66 -7.27 -2.82 -7.06
N ASN A 67 -8.00 -3.32 -8.06
CA ASN A 67 -7.63 -4.52 -8.76
C ASN A 67 -6.41 -4.16 -9.60
N PHE A 68 -5.24 -4.14 -8.98
CA PHE A 68 -4.00 -4.26 -9.72
C PHE A 68 -4.06 -5.63 -10.40
N GLU A 69 -4.47 -5.65 -11.66
CA GLU A 69 -4.40 -6.85 -12.48
C GLU A 69 -2.93 -7.24 -12.56
N ARG A 70 -2.57 -8.31 -11.84
CA ARG A 70 -1.23 -8.86 -11.93
C ARG A 70 -1.03 -9.31 -13.37
N PHE A 71 -0.02 -8.75 -14.04
CA PHE A 71 0.39 -9.22 -15.35
C PHE A 71 0.67 -10.73 -15.34
N SER A 72 0.19 -11.41 -16.37
CA SER A 72 0.61 -12.78 -16.63
C SER A 72 2.12 -12.82 -16.94
N ILE A 73 2.76 -13.98 -16.75
CA ILE A 73 4.20 -14.12 -17.00
C ILE A 73 4.58 -13.70 -18.43
N THR A 74 3.72 -13.99 -19.40
CA THR A 74 3.87 -13.61 -20.81
C THR A 74 3.77 -12.12 -21.06
N GLU A 75 3.07 -11.38 -20.20
CA GLU A 75 2.95 -9.93 -20.31
C GLU A 75 4.11 -9.21 -19.63
N LEU A 76 4.68 -9.80 -18.59
CA LEU A 76 5.93 -9.32 -17.97
C LEU A 76 7.14 -9.45 -18.90
N GLU A 77 7.10 -10.38 -19.86
CA GLU A 77 8.14 -10.49 -20.89
C GLU A 77 8.00 -9.42 -21.97
N ASN A 78 6.85 -8.73 -22.05
CA ASN A 78 6.63 -7.68 -23.02
C ASN A 78 7.03 -6.31 -22.46
N GLN A 79 8.24 -5.89 -22.81
CA GLN A 79 8.84 -4.66 -22.31
C GLN A 79 8.08 -3.38 -22.70
N GLU A 80 7.39 -3.38 -23.85
CA GLU A 80 6.56 -2.23 -24.28
C GLU A 80 5.36 -2.02 -23.35
N LYS A 81 4.73 -3.10 -22.90
CA LYS A 81 3.61 -3.03 -21.93
C LYS A 81 4.05 -2.53 -20.55
N ILE A 82 5.26 -2.91 -20.13
CA ILE A 82 5.85 -2.46 -18.85
C ILE A 82 6.13 -0.96 -18.90
N GLU A 83 6.64 -0.46 -20.02
CA GLU A 83 6.93 0.96 -20.21
C GLU A 83 5.65 1.81 -20.21
N GLU A 84 4.58 1.34 -20.87
CA GLU A 84 3.27 2.00 -20.93
C GLU A 84 2.59 2.11 -19.55
N TYR A 85 2.74 1.10 -18.70
CA TYR A 85 2.19 1.08 -17.34
C TYR A 85 3.04 1.80 -16.30
N SER A 86 4.29 2.17 -16.63
CA SER A 86 5.14 2.92 -15.70
C SER A 86 4.74 4.40 -15.71
N GLU A 87 4.06 4.86 -14.65
CA GLU A 87 3.72 6.29 -14.49
C GLU A 87 4.97 7.19 -14.39
N MET A 88 6.14 6.60 -14.16
CA MET A 88 7.43 7.28 -14.05
C MET A 88 8.25 7.34 -15.35
N GLY A 89 7.71 6.87 -16.49
CA GLY A 89 8.46 6.79 -17.75
C GLY A 89 9.68 5.87 -17.64
N THR A 90 10.46 5.79 -18.73
CA THR A 90 11.61 4.89 -19.03
C THR A 90 12.71 4.76 -17.94
N TRP A 91 12.36 4.38 -16.73
CA TRP A 91 13.23 4.22 -15.57
C TRP A 91 13.13 2.79 -15.04
N ILE A 92 13.19 1.81 -15.95
CA ILE A 92 13.41 0.41 -15.57
C ILE A 92 14.83 0.24 -14.97
N PHE A 93 15.74 1.16 -15.31
CA PHE A 93 17.13 1.19 -14.82
C PHE A 93 17.51 2.61 -14.42
N GLY A 94 18.07 2.78 -13.21
CA GLY A 94 18.59 4.08 -12.75
C GLY A 94 19.79 4.55 -13.57
N GLN A 95 20.11 5.85 -13.54
CA GLN A 95 21.26 6.46 -14.25
C GLN A 95 22.60 5.79 -13.93
N ASP A 96 22.72 5.17 -12.75
CA ASP A 96 23.91 4.46 -12.31
C ASP A 96 24.00 3.01 -12.82
N THR A 97 23.03 2.57 -13.63
CA THR A 97 23.04 1.22 -14.20
C THR A 97 24.10 1.16 -15.30
N PRO A 98 25.12 0.28 -15.15
CA PRO A 98 26.18 0.23 -16.13
C PRO A 98 25.67 -0.22 -17.51
N PRO A 99 26.22 0.32 -18.62
CA PRO A 99 25.70 0.09 -19.97
C PRO A 99 25.63 -1.38 -20.40
N TRP A 100 26.50 -2.24 -19.85
CA TRP A 100 26.54 -3.66 -20.20
C TRP A 100 25.37 -4.46 -19.61
N ILE A 101 24.66 -3.94 -18.60
CA ILE A 101 23.45 -4.59 -18.02
C ILE A 101 22.22 -4.36 -18.92
N LEU A 102 22.24 -3.28 -19.70
CA LEU A 102 21.19 -2.94 -20.67
C LEU A 102 21.24 -3.80 -21.94
N ASP A 103 22.30 -4.59 -22.14
CA ASP A 103 22.39 -5.52 -23.25
C ASP A 103 21.46 -6.73 -22.98
N THR A 104 20.43 -6.85 -23.82
CA THR A 104 19.34 -7.84 -23.81
C THR A 104 19.79 -9.31 -23.84
N ASN A 105 21.09 -9.58 -23.88
CA ASN A 105 21.67 -10.92 -23.87
C ASN A 105 21.96 -11.48 -22.48
N ILE A 106 21.97 -10.66 -21.42
CA ILE A 106 22.24 -11.16 -20.06
C ILE A 106 21.08 -12.02 -19.56
N CYS A 107 19.84 -11.62 -19.80
CA CYS A 107 18.66 -12.40 -19.38
C CYS A 107 18.57 -13.77 -20.09
N ARG A 108 19.14 -13.91 -21.31
CA ARG A 108 19.26 -15.20 -22.00
C ARG A 108 20.32 -16.12 -21.41
N GLN A 109 21.36 -15.58 -20.77
CA GLN A 109 22.43 -16.38 -20.15
C GLN A 109 22.02 -17.05 -18.83
N PHE A 110 20.99 -16.52 -18.15
CA PHE A 110 20.51 -17.07 -16.88
C PHE A 110 19.28 -17.98 -17.01
N LEU A 111 18.71 -18.12 -18.21
CA LEU A 111 17.72 -19.17 -18.47
C LEU A 111 18.45 -20.51 -18.63
N PRO A 112 18.08 -21.55 -17.87
CA PRO A 112 18.72 -22.86 -18.00
C PRO A 112 18.58 -23.34 -19.44
N SER A 113 19.68 -23.83 -20.00
CA SER A 113 19.80 -24.33 -21.39
C SER A 113 19.06 -25.65 -21.63
N ASP A 114 17.97 -25.92 -20.92
CA ASP A 114 17.20 -27.16 -20.99
C ASP A 114 15.68 -26.87 -21.03
N VAL A 115 15.21 -26.26 -22.12
CA VAL A 115 13.96 -26.68 -22.78
C VAL A 115 14.13 -26.50 -24.29
N ARG A 116 14.47 -27.64 -24.92
CA ARG A 116 14.59 -27.97 -26.37
C ARG A 116 15.90 -27.66 -27.10
#